data_AF-A0AA88T1U9-F1
#
_entry.id   AF-A0AA88T1U9-F1
#
_cell.length_a   1.000
_cell.length_b   1.000
_cell.length_c   1.000
_cell.angle_alpha   90.00
_cell.angle_beta   90.00
_cell.angle_gamma   90.00
#
_symmetry.space_group_name_H-M   'P 1'
#
loop_
_entity.id
_entity.type
_entity.pdbx_description
1 polymer ?
#
loop_
_entity_poly.entity_id
_entity_poly.type
_entity_poly.pdbx_seq_one_letter_code
_entity_poly.pdbx_strand_id
1 'polypeptide(L)'
;MTDRKACKVCNFTRQKSHGLVVLSLDDLKTKGRELLGFSPIAPVTAVLEDDGTVVEDQAYFLCLPSNTKFMLLNEKETWSPVRKIDGGTAWMARDSLMLETDAVDSSSAAAPWWDLAQQIKQDLTSIILMSEADLQTLVDAPCAELASALGFQEKKAKELQETLQRVLDRREEERQSKQLLQLYLKAVEQENRLKEEPGQHSHGGTRDVDVPDGMEVDTASGFMSRTLMVLKGKTSPETRLSTEDLQMIVTRGVEAMEQVLSWDRVRTAALLQACEAELTRRLQQVQAVQSIRSSTQPDGSRQSSEKSTEAGKESQAQGSK
;
A
#
# COMPACT_ATOMS: atom_id res chain seq x y z
N MET A 1 -30.42 -31.83 -11.48
CA MET A 1 -31.00 -30.61 -10.88
C MET A 1 -30.36 -29.45 -11.63
N THR A 2 -31.14 -28.60 -12.28
CA THR A 2 -30.60 -27.45 -13.01
C THR A 2 -30.35 -26.33 -12.01
N ASP A 3 -29.09 -26.18 -11.59
CA ASP A 3 -28.72 -25.18 -10.60
C ASP A 3 -28.96 -23.77 -11.16
N ARG A 4 -29.93 -23.08 -10.55
CA ARG A 4 -30.31 -21.72 -10.88
C ARG A 4 -29.30 -20.77 -10.26
N LYS A 5 -28.68 -19.93 -11.09
CA LYS A 5 -27.70 -18.95 -10.63
C LYS A 5 -28.32 -17.55 -10.60
N ALA A 6 -28.23 -16.90 -9.44
CA ALA A 6 -28.57 -15.48 -9.32
C ALA A 6 -27.42 -14.62 -9.88
N CYS A 7 -27.74 -13.65 -10.74
CA CYS A 7 -26.81 -12.74 -11.38
C CYS A 7 -27.40 -11.33 -11.41
N LYS A 8 -26.56 -10.32 -11.63
CA LYS A 8 -27.01 -8.94 -11.90
C LYS A 8 -26.58 -8.54 -13.30
N VAL A 9 -27.42 -7.78 -14.01
CA VAL A 9 -27.14 -7.32 -15.37
C VAL A 9 -27.37 -5.82 -15.46
N CYS A 10 -26.48 -5.10 -16.16
CA CYS A 10 -26.60 -3.67 -16.42
C CYS A 10 -26.26 -3.31 -17.87
N ASN A 11 -26.70 -2.13 -18.29
CA ASN A 11 -26.35 -1.56 -19.60
C ASN A 11 -24.99 -0.82 -19.55
N PHE A 12 -24.47 -0.43 -20.72
CA PHE A 12 -23.22 0.34 -20.85
C PHE A 12 -23.17 1.58 -19.94
N THR A 13 -24.29 2.29 -19.74
CA THR A 13 -24.33 3.49 -18.88
C THR A 13 -24.32 3.21 -17.39
N ARG A 14 -24.45 1.93 -16.96
CA ARG A 14 -24.56 1.48 -15.56
C ARG A 14 -25.71 2.12 -14.76
N GLN A 15 -26.61 2.88 -15.40
CA GLN A 15 -27.74 3.55 -14.76
C GLN A 15 -28.89 2.59 -14.44
N LYS A 16 -29.04 1.52 -15.22
CA LYS A 16 -30.06 0.50 -15.01
C LYS A 16 -29.39 -0.83 -14.66
N SER A 17 -29.77 -1.41 -13.53
CA SER A 17 -29.31 -2.73 -13.10
C SER A 17 -30.48 -3.61 -12.69
N HIS A 18 -30.52 -4.83 -13.19
CA HIS A 18 -31.57 -5.80 -12.91
C HIS A 18 -30.97 -7.08 -12.30
N GLY A 19 -31.62 -7.60 -11.26
CA GLY A 19 -31.31 -8.93 -10.73
C GLY A 19 -32.04 -10.00 -11.55
N LEU A 20 -31.32 -11.06 -11.90
CA LEU A 20 -31.81 -12.15 -12.74
C LEU A 20 -31.47 -13.49 -12.10
N VAL A 21 -32.35 -14.46 -12.31
CA VAL A 21 -32.06 -15.87 -12.01
C VAL A 21 -32.04 -16.62 -13.34
N VAL A 22 -30.87 -17.17 -13.66
CA VAL A 22 -30.57 -17.75 -14.98
C VAL A 22 -30.05 -19.17 -14.84
N LEU A 23 -30.28 -19.97 -15.88
CA LEU A 23 -29.80 -21.35 -15.97
C LEU A 23 -28.51 -21.47 -16.78
N SER A 24 -28.28 -20.56 -17.72
CA SER A 24 -27.13 -20.56 -18.62
C SER A 24 -26.73 -19.13 -19.02
N LEU A 25 -25.57 -19.01 -19.66
CA LEU A 25 -25.10 -17.76 -20.25
C LEU A 25 -26.04 -17.28 -21.37
N ASP A 26 -26.59 -18.20 -22.17
CA ASP A 26 -27.58 -17.84 -23.21
C ASP A 26 -28.91 -17.35 -22.62
N ASP A 27 -29.33 -17.93 -21.49
CA ASP A 27 -30.49 -17.47 -20.73
C ASP A 27 -30.25 -16.07 -20.14
N LEU A 28 -29.02 -15.79 -19.66
CA LEU A 28 -28.60 -14.46 -19.23
C LEU A 28 -28.66 -13.44 -20.37
N LYS A 29 -28.11 -13.78 -21.55
CA LYS A 29 -28.15 -12.91 -22.73
C LYS A 29 -29.59 -12.68 -23.21
N THR A 30 -30.44 -13.69 -23.16
CA THR A 30 -31.83 -13.58 -23.63
C THR A 30 -32.68 -12.73 -22.68
N LYS A 31 -32.70 -13.06 -21.38
CA LYS A 31 -33.46 -12.30 -20.37
C LYS A 31 -32.88 -10.91 -20.13
N GLY A 32 -31.56 -10.78 -20.17
CA GLY A 32 -30.88 -9.50 -20.02
C GLY A 32 -31.20 -8.54 -21.17
N ARG A 33 -31.33 -9.05 -22.41
CA ARG A 33 -31.76 -8.25 -23.56
C ARG A 33 -33.17 -7.72 -23.41
N GLU A 34 -34.10 -8.58 -23.02
CA GLU A 34 -35.50 -8.21 -22.79
C GLU A 34 -35.62 -7.11 -21.73
N LEU A 35 -34.91 -7.24 -20.61
CA LEU A 35 -34.96 -6.27 -19.52
C LEU A 35 -34.27 -4.94 -19.83
N LEU A 36 -33.17 -4.96 -20.59
CA LEU A 36 -32.44 -3.75 -20.96
C LEU A 36 -33.00 -3.06 -22.21
N GLY A 37 -34.00 -3.65 -22.86
CA GLY A 37 -34.65 -3.08 -24.04
C GLY A 37 -33.80 -3.15 -25.31
N PHE A 38 -32.89 -4.13 -25.39
CA PHE A 38 -32.09 -4.35 -26.60
C PHE A 38 -32.92 -5.00 -27.71
N SER A 39 -32.57 -4.74 -28.96
CA SER A 39 -33.22 -5.38 -30.11
C SER A 39 -32.96 -6.91 -30.09
N PRO A 40 -33.98 -7.76 -30.30
CA PRO A 40 -33.82 -9.21 -30.23
C PRO A 40 -32.89 -9.78 -31.32
N ILE A 41 -32.63 -9.00 -32.37
CA ILE A 41 -31.82 -9.37 -33.54
C ILE A 41 -30.35 -8.96 -33.36
N ALA A 42 -30.06 -7.97 -32.51
CA ALA A 42 -28.69 -7.49 -32.33
C ALA A 42 -27.88 -8.49 -31.47
N PRO A 43 -26.65 -8.85 -31.89
CA PRO A 43 -25.76 -9.65 -31.05
C PRO A 43 -25.29 -8.80 -29.87
N VAL A 44 -25.23 -9.44 -28.70
CA VAL A 44 -24.86 -8.79 -27.45
C VAL A 44 -23.73 -9.57 -26.79
N THR A 45 -22.70 -8.84 -26.40
CA THR A 45 -21.55 -9.36 -25.69
C THR A 45 -21.78 -9.23 -24.19
N ALA A 46 -21.58 -10.32 -23.45
CA ALA A 46 -21.64 -10.30 -22.00
C ALA A 46 -20.22 -10.12 -21.44
N VAL A 47 -20.04 -9.10 -20.62
CA VAL A 47 -18.75 -8.84 -19.96
C VAL A 47 -18.96 -8.73 -18.45
N LEU A 48 -17.92 -8.96 -17.67
CA LEU A 48 -17.92 -8.66 -16.24
C LEU A 48 -17.93 -7.15 -16.03
N GLU A 49 -18.75 -6.68 -15.10
CA GLU A 49 -18.88 -5.25 -14.85
C GLU A 49 -17.64 -4.65 -14.16
N ASP A 50 -16.89 -5.48 -13.42
CA ASP A 50 -15.75 -5.09 -12.59
C ASP A 50 -14.50 -4.75 -13.41
N ASP A 51 -14.13 -5.62 -14.36
CA ASP A 51 -12.86 -5.55 -15.10
C ASP A 51 -13.03 -5.57 -16.63
N GLY A 52 -14.27 -5.78 -17.12
CA GLY A 52 -14.55 -5.84 -18.55
C GLY A 52 -14.20 -7.17 -19.20
N THR A 53 -13.86 -8.21 -18.43
CA THR A 53 -13.57 -9.55 -18.95
C THR A 53 -14.78 -10.07 -19.73
N VAL A 54 -14.56 -10.44 -20.99
CA VAL A 54 -15.58 -10.97 -21.88
C VAL A 54 -15.91 -12.41 -21.47
N VAL A 55 -17.19 -12.71 -21.25
CA VAL A 55 -17.68 -14.03 -20.86
C VAL A 55 -18.43 -14.66 -22.03
N GLU A 56 -17.76 -15.59 -22.70
CA GLU A 56 -18.29 -16.32 -23.86
C GLU A 56 -18.57 -17.80 -23.55
N ASP A 57 -17.86 -18.37 -22.59
CA ASP A 57 -17.96 -19.79 -22.30
C ASP A 57 -18.81 -20.10 -21.06
N GLN A 58 -19.63 -21.15 -21.18
CA GLN A 58 -20.55 -21.57 -20.14
C GLN A 58 -19.83 -22.09 -18.89
N ALA A 59 -18.64 -22.68 -19.05
CA ALA A 59 -17.87 -23.22 -17.94
C ALA A 59 -17.37 -22.10 -17.01
N TYR A 60 -16.79 -21.04 -17.58
CA TYR A 60 -16.39 -19.84 -16.85
C TYR A 60 -17.58 -19.17 -16.18
N PHE A 61 -18.69 -19.02 -16.91
CA PHE A 61 -19.92 -18.47 -16.33
C PHE A 61 -20.35 -19.21 -15.06
N LEU A 62 -20.26 -20.54 -15.01
CA LEU A 62 -20.66 -21.33 -13.84
C LEU A 62 -19.69 -21.17 -12.65
N CYS A 63 -18.39 -21.02 -12.92
CA CYS A 63 -17.36 -20.82 -11.89
C CYS A 63 -17.44 -19.48 -11.15
N LEU A 64 -18.09 -18.48 -11.74
CA LEU A 64 -18.24 -17.17 -11.09
C LEU A 64 -19.06 -17.27 -9.79
N PRO A 65 -18.90 -16.36 -8.82
CA PRO A 65 -19.76 -16.32 -7.64
C PRO A 65 -21.25 -16.12 -7.97
N SER A 66 -22.14 -16.40 -7.01
CA SER A 66 -23.52 -15.94 -7.12
C SER A 66 -23.60 -14.42 -6.98
N ASN A 67 -24.58 -13.80 -7.61
CA ASN A 67 -24.80 -12.36 -7.70
C ASN A 67 -23.70 -11.56 -8.43
N THR A 68 -22.87 -12.22 -9.24
CA THR A 68 -21.92 -11.54 -10.12
C THR A 68 -22.65 -10.56 -11.05
N LYS A 69 -22.07 -9.37 -11.21
CA LYS A 69 -22.61 -8.30 -12.05
C LYS A 69 -22.00 -8.36 -13.44
N PHE A 70 -22.85 -8.52 -14.42
CA PHE A 70 -22.53 -8.53 -15.84
C PHE A 70 -23.00 -7.22 -16.48
N MET A 71 -22.31 -6.83 -17.53
CA MET A 71 -22.71 -5.76 -18.43
C MET A 71 -22.96 -6.36 -19.80
N LEU A 72 -24.09 -6.00 -20.39
CA LEU A 72 -24.45 -6.39 -21.75
C LEU A 72 -24.15 -5.22 -22.68
N LEU A 73 -23.34 -5.48 -23.72
CA LEU A 73 -22.87 -4.50 -24.68
C LEU A 73 -23.34 -4.85 -26.09
N ASN A 74 -23.80 -3.84 -26.83
CA ASN A 74 -24.01 -3.97 -28.28
C ASN A 74 -22.70 -3.85 -29.07
N GLU A 75 -22.71 -4.20 -30.36
CA GLU A 75 -21.54 -4.12 -31.26
C GLU A 75 -20.81 -2.77 -31.29
N LYS A 76 -21.52 -1.67 -30.95
CA LYS A 76 -20.97 -0.30 -30.95
C LYS A 76 -20.54 0.19 -29.57
N GLU A 77 -20.74 -0.62 -28.52
CA GLU A 77 -20.46 -0.26 -27.14
C GLU A 77 -19.25 -1.04 -26.66
N THR A 78 -18.32 -0.37 -25.97
CA THR A 78 -17.12 -0.98 -25.42
C THR A 78 -17.15 -0.86 -23.92
N TRP A 79 -16.76 -1.90 -23.17
CA TRP A 79 -16.67 -1.77 -21.73
C TRP A 79 -15.71 -0.63 -21.38
N SER A 80 -16.11 0.22 -20.43
CA SER A 80 -15.22 1.20 -19.83
C SER A 80 -15.26 1.04 -18.31
N PRO A 81 -14.13 1.20 -17.60
CA PRO A 81 -14.12 1.19 -16.15
C PRO A 81 -15.13 2.18 -15.60
N VAL A 82 -15.68 1.91 -14.40
CA VAL A 82 -16.43 2.94 -13.69
C VAL A 82 -15.50 4.14 -13.57
N ARG A 83 -15.83 5.25 -14.24
CA ARG A 83 -15.30 6.55 -13.87
C ARG A 83 -15.89 6.85 -12.51
N LYS A 84 -15.36 6.22 -11.46
CA LYS A 84 -15.34 6.88 -10.18
C LYS A 84 -14.65 8.18 -10.49
N ILE A 85 -15.24 9.28 -10.04
CA ILE A 85 -14.53 10.55 -9.96
C ILE A 85 -13.44 10.28 -8.92
N ASP A 86 -12.40 9.62 -9.40
CA ASP A 86 -11.18 9.30 -8.70
C ASP A 86 -10.23 10.37 -9.20
N GLY A 87 -9.94 11.31 -8.30
CA GLY A 87 -9.24 12.56 -8.56
C GLY A 87 -7.77 12.38 -8.97
N GLY A 88 -7.46 11.46 -9.88
CA GLY A 88 -6.07 11.13 -10.25
C GLY A 88 -5.77 11.07 -11.75
N THR A 89 -6.76 10.94 -12.64
CA THR A 89 -6.48 10.67 -14.08
C THR A 89 -7.21 11.58 -15.08
N ALA A 90 -7.98 12.57 -14.61
CA ALA A 90 -8.78 13.46 -15.46
C ALA A 90 -7.99 14.51 -16.28
N TRP A 91 -6.67 14.62 -16.11
CA TRP A 91 -5.86 15.65 -16.80
C TRP A 91 -5.43 15.24 -18.21
N MET A 92 -5.51 13.94 -18.54
CA MET A 92 -5.03 13.44 -19.85
C MET A 92 -6.08 13.50 -20.97
N ALA A 93 -7.34 13.84 -20.68
CA ALA A 93 -8.41 13.90 -21.68
C ALA A 93 -8.90 15.32 -22.00
N ARG A 94 -8.26 16.36 -21.45
CA ARG A 94 -8.78 17.74 -21.45
C ARG A 94 -8.21 18.67 -22.53
N ASP A 95 -7.43 18.16 -23.48
CA ASP A 95 -6.78 19.00 -24.50
C ASP A 95 -7.52 19.11 -25.83
N SER A 96 -8.73 18.55 -25.94
CA SER A 96 -9.54 18.64 -27.17
C SER A 96 -11.00 18.86 -26.85
N LEU A 97 -11.36 20.09 -26.45
CA LEU A 97 -12.60 20.81 -26.76
C LEU A 97 -12.75 21.99 -25.80
N MET A 98 -12.16 23.11 -26.21
CA MET A 98 -12.60 24.44 -25.81
C MET A 98 -14.07 24.61 -26.22
N LEU A 99 -14.99 24.31 -25.31
CA LEU A 99 -16.36 24.80 -25.39
C LEU A 99 -16.64 25.53 -24.08
N GLU A 100 -16.60 26.86 -24.15
CA GLU A 100 -17.29 27.73 -23.20
C GLU A 100 -18.73 27.24 -23.08
N THR A 101 -19.05 26.57 -21.99
CA THR A 101 -20.43 26.34 -21.59
C THR A 101 -20.68 27.17 -20.36
N ASP A 102 -21.29 28.32 -20.61
CA ASP A 102 -21.99 29.12 -19.61
C ASP A 102 -23.02 28.23 -18.88
N ALA A 103 -22.84 28.08 -17.58
CA ALA A 103 -23.81 27.46 -16.69
C ALA A 103 -23.92 28.31 -15.43
N VAL A 104 -24.93 29.17 -15.45
CA VAL A 104 -25.36 30.01 -14.34
C VAL A 104 -26.07 29.14 -13.26
N ASP A 105 -25.60 29.32 -12.02
CA ASP A 105 -26.20 29.00 -10.72
C ASP A 105 -26.35 27.52 -10.29
N SER A 106 -25.28 27.01 -9.65
CA SER A 106 -25.42 26.16 -8.45
C SER A 106 -24.61 26.79 -7.32
N SER A 107 -25.29 27.65 -6.57
CA SER A 107 -24.82 28.41 -5.41
C SER A 107 -24.51 27.55 -4.17
N SER A 108 -23.58 26.61 -4.31
CA SER A 108 -22.82 26.04 -3.19
C SER A 108 -21.53 25.40 -3.71
N ALA A 109 -20.62 26.23 -4.23
CA ALA A 109 -19.22 25.84 -4.32
C ALA A 109 -18.66 25.79 -2.88
N ALA A 110 -19.00 24.76 -2.12
CA ALA A 110 -18.25 24.43 -0.92
C ALA A 110 -16.80 24.27 -1.37
N ALA A 111 -15.89 24.99 -0.72
CA ALA A 111 -14.49 24.94 -1.09
C ALA A 111 -14.02 23.47 -1.13
N PRO A 112 -13.15 23.07 -2.07
CA PRO A 112 -12.81 21.66 -2.33
C PRO A 112 -12.39 20.85 -1.09
N TRP A 113 -11.89 21.54 -0.05
CA TRP A 113 -11.49 20.96 1.22
C TRP A 113 -12.66 20.51 2.12
N TRP A 114 -13.88 21.01 1.92
CA TRP A 114 -15.03 20.72 2.79
C TRP A 114 -15.43 19.25 2.75
N ASP A 115 -15.52 18.67 1.55
CA ASP A 115 -15.83 17.25 1.38
C ASP A 115 -14.73 16.36 1.97
N LEU A 116 -13.47 16.77 1.79
CA LEU A 116 -12.31 16.11 2.39
C LEU A 116 -12.36 16.17 3.93
N ALA A 117 -12.75 17.32 4.50
CA ALA A 117 -12.93 17.47 5.93
C ALA A 117 -14.08 16.59 6.45
N GLN A 118 -15.19 16.48 5.71
CA GLN A 118 -16.27 15.54 6.09
C GLN A 118 -15.80 14.09 6.01
N GLN A 119 -15.00 13.72 5.01
CA GLN A 119 -14.44 12.37 4.90
C GLN A 119 -13.54 12.04 6.10
N ILE A 120 -12.64 12.96 6.47
CA ILE A 120 -11.75 12.81 7.64
C ILE A 120 -12.56 12.72 8.95
N LYS A 121 -13.66 13.47 9.05
CA LYS A 121 -14.56 13.41 10.22
C LYS A 121 -15.22 12.05 10.40
N GLN A 122 -15.60 11.40 9.30
CA GLN A 122 -16.18 10.06 9.34
C GLN A 122 -15.12 8.99 9.61
N ASP A 123 -13.95 9.12 8.97
CA ASP A 123 -12.85 8.19 9.09
C ASP A 123 -11.50 8.90 8.95
N LEU A 124 -10.78 9.05 10.07
CA LEU A 124 -9.44 9.66 10.09
C LEU A 124 -8.42 8.89 9.24
N THR A 125 -8.64 7.58 8.99
CA THR A 125 -7.71 6.78 8.20
C THR A 125 -7.75 7.11 6.72
N SER A 126 -8.79 7.81 6.26
CA SER A 126 -8.92 8.26 4.87
C SER A 126 -7.75 9.13 4.41
N ILE A 127 -7.08 9.83 5.35
CA ILE A 127 -5.90 10.67 5.09
C ILE A 127 -4.79 9.90 4.37
N ILE A 128 -4.65 8.59 4.62
CA ILE A 128 -3.59 7.76 4.03
C ILE A 128 -3.76 7.63 2.51
N LEU A 129 -5.00 7.64 2.03
CA LEU A 129 -5.34 7.44 0.62
C LEU A 129 -5.50 8.76 -0.14
N MET A 130 -5.47 9.90 0.55
CA MET A 130 -5.61 11.22 -0.08
C MET A 130 -4.39 11.56 -0.92
N SER A 131 -4.64 12.23 -2.05
CA SER A 131 -3.57 12.75 -2.89
C SER A 131 -2.86 13.90 -2.19
N GLU A 132 -1.62 14.19 -2.61
CA GLU A 132 -0.88 15.33 -2.10
C GLU A 132 -1.60 16.68 -2.35
N ALA A 133 -2.27 16.81 -3.50
CA ALA A 133 -3.08 17.98 -3.79
C ALA A 133 -4.25 18.12 -2.81
N ASP A 134 -4.95 17.02 -2.50
CA ASP A 134 -6.06 17.02 -1.54
C ASP A 134 -5.58 17.40 -0.13
N LEU A 135 -4.45 16.82 0.30
CA LEU A 135 -3.83 17.19 1.57
C LEU A 135 -3.44 18.67 1.60
N GLN A 136 -2.93 19.22 0.50
CA GLN A 136 -2.59 20.65 0.41
C GLN A 136 -3.85 21.52 0.56
N THR A 137 -4.98 21.15 -0.05
CA THR A 137 -6.23 21.93 0.11
C THR A 137 -6.74 21.96 1.55
N LEU A 138 -6.51 20.90 2.34
CA LEU A 138 -6.85 20.85 3.76
C LEU A 138 -5.91 21.71 4.62
N VAL A 139 -4.63 21.80 4.23
CA VAL A 139 -3.67 22.68 4.89
C VAL A 139 -3.99 24.15 4.61
N ASP A 140 -4.35 24.48 3.37
CA ASP A 140 -4.68 25.84 2.95
C ASP A 140 -6.04 26.33 3.45
N ALA A 141 -6.87 25.42 3.98
CA ALA A 141 -8.19 25.76 4.51
C ALA A 141 -8.12 26.70 5.73
N PRO A 142 -9.07 27.63 5.90
CA PRO A 142 -9.14 28.46 7.10
C PRO A 142 -9.31 27.61 8.36
N CYS A 143 -8.38 27.73 9.32
CA CYS A 143 -8.29 26.85 10.49
C CYS A 143 -9.59 26.79 11.31
N ALA A 144 -10.25 27.94 11.51
CA ALA A 144 -11.51 28.04 12.25
C ALA A 144 -12.68 27.32 11.55
N GLU A 145 -12.74 27.39 10.22
CA GLU A 145 -13.78 26.73 9.43
C GLU A 145 -13.52 25.21 9.36
N LEU A 146 -12.26 24.82 9.20
CA LEU A 146 -11.85 23.41 9.24
C LEU A 146 -12.14 22.77 10.60
N ALA A 147 -11.85 23.48 11.69
CA ALA A 147 -12.18 23.03 13.04
C ALA A 147 -13.69 22.80 13.21
N SER A 148 -14.49 23.73 12.70
CA SER A 148 -15.95 23.64 12.72
C SER A 148 -16.46 22.46 11.87
N ALA A 149 -15.88 22.24 10.68
CA ALA A 149 -16.22 21.13 9.79
C ALA A 149 -15.96 19.76 10.46
N LEU A 150 -14.76 19.60 11.03
CA LEU A 150 -14.30 18.39 11.71
C LEU A 150 -14.96 18.17 13.08
N GLY A 151 -15.54 19.20 13.68
CA GLY A 151 -16.02 19.16 15.06
C GLY A 151 -14.88 19.13 16.09
N PHE A 152 -13.74 19.72 15.74
CA PHE A 152 -12.56 19.81 16.59
C PHE A 152 -12.47 21.17 17.28
N GLN A 153 -11.67 21.21 18.35
CA GLN A 153 -11.17 22.49 18.86
C GLN A 153 -10.19 23.07 17.84
N GLU A 154 -10.18 24.39 17.67
CA GLU A 154 -9.31 25.09 16.71
C GLU A 154 -7.83 24.73 16.88
N LYS A 155 -7.36 24.57 18.13
CA LYS A 155 -5.99 24.11 18.43
C LYS A 155 -5.69 22.73 17.80
N LYS A 156 -6.63 21.79 17.88
CA LYS A 156 -6.44 20.43 17.32
C LYS A 156 -6.49 20.45 15.79
N ALA A 157 -7.34 21.29 15.20
CA ALA A 157 -7.35 21.47 13.74
C ALA A 157 -6.03 22.08 13.24
N LYS A 158 -5.47 23.04 13.99
CA LYS A 158 -4.14 23.59 13.71
C LYS A 158 -3.04 22.53 13.81
N GLU A 159 -3.03 21.73 14.87
CA GLU A 159 -2.06 20.62 15.04
C GLU A 159 -2.17 19.59 13.90
N LEU A 160 -3.39 19.33 13.42
CA LEU A 160 -3.62 18.49 12.23
C LEU A 160 -3.02 19.13 10.98
N GLN A 161 -3.31 20.40 10.70
CA GLN A 161 -2.75 21.12 9.54
C GLN A 161 -1.22 21.15 9.58
N GLU A 162 -0.62 21.42 10.73
CA GLU A 162 0.84 21.38 10.91
C GLU A 162 1.42 19.97 10.68
N THR A 163 0.67 18.94 11.04
CA THR A 163 1.09 17.54 10.80
C THR A 163 0.98 17.18 9.32
N LEU A 164 -0.10 17.60 8.65
CA LEU A 164 -0.27 17.42 7.21
C LEU A 164 0.84 18.15 6.43
N GLN A 165 1.14 19.40 6.79
CA GLN A 165 2.25 20.16 6.17
C GLN A 165 3.60 19.45 6.35
N ARG A 166 3.92 18.97 7.57
CA ARG A 166 5.15 18.20 7.82
C ARG A 166 5.25 16.93 6.96
N VAL A 167 4.11 16.27 6.70
CA VAL A 167 4.08 15.08 5.83
C VAL A 167 4.33 15.47 4.38
N LEU A 168 3.74 16.57 3.91
CA LEU A 168 3.98 17.09 2.56
C LEU A 168 5.44 17.50 2.35
N ASP A 169 5.99 18.27 3.29
CA ASP A 169 7.40 18.70 3.26
C ASP A 169 8.35 17.49 3.19
N ARG A 170 8.08 16.46 4.00
CA ARG A 170 8.88 15.23 4.00
C ARG A 170 8.81 14.48 2.66
N ARG A 171 7.63 14.39 2.05
CA ARG A 171 7.48 13.75 0.73
C ARG A 171 8.25 14.50 -0.35
N GLU A 172 8.24 15.82 -0.31
CA GLU A 172 9.00 16.66 -1.23
C GLU A 172 10.52 16.53 -1.00
N GLU A 173 10.98 16.49 0.27
CA GLU A 173 12.38 16.23 0.61
C GLU A 173 12.85 14.86 0.05
N GLU A 174 12.04 13.82 0.21
CA GLU A 174 12.32 12.48 -0.34
C GLU A 174 12.42 12.52 -1.87
N ARG A 175 11.56 13.28 -2.55
CA ARG A 175 11.61 13.47 -4.02
C ARG A 175 12.90 14.18 -4.44
N GLN A 176 13.27 15.26 -3.75
CA GLN A 176 14.49 16.02 -4.02
C GLN A 176 15.75 15.18 -3.77
N SER A 177 15.78 14.42 -2.68
CA SER A 177 16.87 13.50 -2.35
C SER A 177 17.04 12.41 -3.41
N LYS A 178 15.93 11.80 -3.86
CA LYS A 178 15.94 10.82 -4.95
C LYS A 178 16.49 11.41 -6.25
N GLN A 179 16.07 12.63 -6.60
CA GLN A 179 16.55 13.32 -7.80
C GLN A 179 18.05 13.61 -7.72
N LEU A 180 18.54 14.07 -6.56
CA LEU A 180 19.96 14.30 -6.33
C LEU A 180 20.79 13.01 -6.46
N LEU A 181 20.32 11.90 -5.87
CA LEU A 181 20.98 10.61 -5.96
C LEU A 181 21.06 10.11 -7.41
N GLN A 182 20.00 10.28 -8.20
CA GLN A 182 20.01 9.95 -9.62
C GLN A 182 21.06 10.75 -10.40
N LEU A 183 21.18 12.05 -10.12
CA LEU A 183 22.22 12.88 -10.73
C LEU A 183 23.62 12.44 -10.32
N TYR A 184 23.82 12.07 -9.05
CA TYR A 184 25.10 11.54 -8.57
C TYR A 184 25.48 10.23 -9.28
N LEU A 185 24.55 9.25 -9.35
CA LEU A 185 24.80 7.99 -10.04
C LEU A 185 25.16 8.21 -11.52
N LYS A 186 24.43 9.09 -12.20
CA LYS A 186 24.73 9.47 -13.59
C LYS A 186 26.11 10.11 -13.73
N ALA A 187 26.51 10.96 -12.79
CA ALA A 187 27.84 11.57 -12.78
C ALA A 187 28.94 10.53 -12.55
N VAL A 188 28.73 9.58 -11.63
CA VAL A 188 29.66 8.46 -11.37
C VAL A 188 29.81 7.56 -12.59
N GLU A 189 28.71 7.22 -13.27
CA GLU A 189 28.74 6.45 -14.52
C GLU A 189 29.53 7.16 -15.63
N GLN A 190 29.36 8.48 -15.76
CA GLN A 190 30.12 9.30 -16.70
C GLN A 190 31.61 9.34 -16.35
N GLU A 191 31.95 9.48 -15.06
CA GLU A 191 33.33 9.46 -14.59
C GLU A 191 34.00 8.10 -14.87
N ASN A 192 33.28 6.99 -14.66
CA ASN A 192 33.77 5.65 -14.97
C ASN A 192 33.99 5.47 -16.48
N ARG A 193 33.05 5.94 -17.32
CA ARG A 193 33.21 5.92 -18.78
C ARG A 193 34.42 6.73 -19.26
N LEU A 194 34.71 7.87 -18.63
CA LEU A 194 35.88 8.69 -18.95
C LEU A 194 37.21 8.04 -18.49
N LYS A 195 37.18 7.21 -17.45
CA LYS A 195 38.32 6.40 -17.01
C LYS A 195 38.56 5.16 -17.90
N GLU A 196 37.54 4.72 -18.64
CA GLU A 196 37.58 3.56 -19.54
C GLU A 196 37.90 3.90 -21.00
N GLU A 197 38.13 5.17 -21.38
CA GLU A 197 38.64 5.48 -22.72
C GLU A 197 40.08 4.95 -22.89
N PRO A 198 40.34 4.00 -23.80
CA PRO A 198 41.66 3.39 -23.94
C PRO A 198 42.59 4.31 -24.73
N GLY A 199 43.66 4.76 -24.06
CA GLY A 199 44.91 5.04 -24.75
C GLY A 199 45.37 3.77 -25.49
N GLN A 200 45.53 3.89 -26.80
CA GLN A 200 46.07 2.85 -27.68
C GLN A 200 47.41 2.33 -27.16
N HIS A 201 47.41 1.14 -26.55
CA HIS A 201 48.63 0.33 -26.42
C HIS A 201 48.31 -1.13 -26.71
N SER A 202 48.81 -1.57 -27.86
CA SER A 202 48.85 -2.95 -28.32
C SER A 202 49.62 -3.85 -27.36
N HIS A 203 48.95 -4.88 -26.84
CA HIS A 203 49.44 -6.24 -26.50
C HIS A 203 48.34 -6.87 -25.64
N GLY A 204 47.61 -7.90 -26.08
CA GLY A 204 48.13 -9.16 -26.56
C GLY A 204 47.85 -10.23 -25.49
N GLY A 205 46.66 -10.84 -25.54
CA GLY A 205 46.41 -12.15 -24.95
C GLY A 205 45.44 -12.25 -23.77
N THR A 206 44.38 -13.05 -24.03
CA THR A 206 43.67 -13.95 -23.10
C THR A 206 42.33 -13.48 -22.52
N ARG A 207 41.28 -13.75 -23.32
CA ARG A 207 40.04 -14.46 -22.93
C ARG A 207 39.57 -14.33 -21.49
N ASP A 208 38.59 -13.46 -21.30
CA ASP A 208 37.21 -13.81 -20.94
C ASP A 208 37.05 -14.99 -19.95
N VAL A 209 36.86 -14.64 -18.68
CA VAL A 209 36.15 -15.48 -17.71
C VAL A 209 35.18 -14.58 -16.97
N ASP A 210 33.90 -14.77 -17.31
CA ASP A 210 32.71 -14.35 -16.59
C ASP A 210 32.90 -14.55 -15.07
N VAL A 211 32.92 -13.46 -14.30
CA VAL A 211 32.96 -13.53 -12.83
C VAL A 211 31.51 -13.62 -12.35
N PRO A 212 31.08 -14.75 -11.76
CA PRO A 212 29.78 -14.80 -11.13
C PRO A 212 29.78 -13.84 -9.94
N ASP A 213 28.68 -13.11 -9.76
CA ASP A 213 28.35 -12.26 -8.59
C ASP A 213 28.27 -13.13 -7.32
N GLY A 214 29.42 -13.63 -6.90
CA GLY A 214 29.65 -14.45 -5.73
C GLY A 214 30.02 -13.53 -4.58
N MET A 215 29.11 -13.42 -3.63
CA MET A 215 29.26 -12.77 -2.33
C MET A 215 30.62 -13.13 -1.69
N GLU A 216 31.64 -12.28 -1.89
CA GLU A 216 32.97 -12.50 -1.32
C GLU A 216 32.92 -12.25 0.19
N VAL A 217 32.76 -13.34 0.93
CA VAL A 217 33.03 -13.41 2.37
C VAL A 217 34.53 -13.51 2.52
N ASP A 218 35.13 -12.59 3.27
CA ASP A 218 36.56 -12.66 3.55
C ASP A 218 36.83 -13.90 4.41
N THR A 219 37.47 -14.92 3.84
CA THR A 219 37.66 -16.23 4.47
C THR A 219 38.44 -16.15 5.79
N ALA A 220 39.27 -15.12 5.97
CA ALA A 220 40.04 -14.89 7.19
C ALA A 220 39.18 -14.32 8.33
N SER A 221 38.22 -13.46 8.00
CA SER A 221 37.39 -12.78 8.99
C SER A 221 35.97 -13.32 9.05
N GLY A 222 35.49 -14.15 8.13
CA GLY A 222 34.11 -14.66 8.10
C GLY A 222 33.03 -13.58 7.97
N PHE A 223 33.41 -12.32 7.70
CA PHE A 223 32.51 -11.22 7.44
C PHE A 223 32.46 -10.94 5.94
N MET A 224 31.33 -10.40 5.48
CA MET A 224 31.27 -9.86 4.13
C MET A 224 32.28 -8.71 3.96
N SER A 225 32.92 -8.63 2.80
CA SER A 225 33.83 -7.53 2.45
C SER A 225 33.18 -6.15 2.67
N ARG A 226 31.90 -6.02 2.33
CA ARG A 226 31.08 -4.82 2.59
C ARG A 226 30.99 -4.47 4.08
N THR A 227 30.77 -5.44 4.95
CA THR A 227 30.64 -5.23 6.40
C THR A 227 31.94 -4.69 6.99
N LEU A 228 33.08 -5.23 6.57
CA LEU A 228 34.39 -4.72 6.99
C LEU A 228 34.68 -3.31 6.47
N MET A 229 34.28 -3.00 5.22
CA MET A 229 34.45 -1.67 4.65
C MET A 229 33.63 -0.61 5.41
N VAL A 230 32.40 -0.96 5.80
CA VAL A 230 31.54 -0.08 6.63
C VAL A 230 32.16 0.12 8.00
N LEU A 231 32.58 -0.96 8.67
CA LEU A 231 33.21 -0.89 9.98
C LEU A 231 34.49 -0.04 9.99
N LYS A 232 35.31 -0.14 8.95
CA LYS A 232 36.56 0.64 8.83
C LYS A 232 36.34 2.09 8.38
N GLY A 233 35.11 2.50 8.10
CA GLY A 233 34.75 3.86 7.70
C GLY A 233 34.93 4.92 8.80
N LYS A 234 34.81 6.20 8.43
CA LYS A 234 34.94 7.37 9.35
C LYS A 234 33.63 7.80 10.02
N THR A 235 32.51 7.18 9.64
CA THR A 235 31.15 7.49 10.13
C THR A 235 30.73 6.46 11.15
N SER A 236 29.74 6.75 12.02
CA SER A 236 29.05 5.79 12.91
C SER A 236 28.66 4.49 12.17
N PRO A 237 29.48 3.42 12.21
CA PRO A 237 29.23 2.26 11.36
C PRO A 237 28.06 1.41 11.87
N GLU A 238 27.76 1.45 13.18
CA GLU A 238 26.69 0.71 13.85
C GLU A 238 25.30 0.99 13.25
N THR A 239 25.06 2.21 12.79
CA THR A 239 23.76 2.60 12.22
C THR A 239 23.56 2.10 10.79
N ARG A 240 24.64 1.72 10.10
CA ARG A 240 24.63 1.37 8.67
C ARG A 240 24.64 -0.13 8.41
N LEU A 241 24.80 -0.93 9.45
CA LEU A 241 24.85 -2.38 9.39
C LEU A 241 23.44 -2.99 9.55
N SER A 242 23.26 -4.19 9.00
CA SER A 242 22.04 -4.96 9.22
C SER A 242 21.96 -5.45 10.67
N THR A 243 20.77 -5.82 11.14
CA THR A 243 20.60 -6.37 12.49
C THR A 243 21.38 -7.68 12.67
N GLU A 244 21.49 -8.49 11.61
CA GLU A 244 22.26 -9.74 11.59
C GLU A 244 23.77 -9.48 11.67
N ASP A 245 24.28 -8.52 10.88
CA ASP A 245 25.69 -8.10 10.97
C ASP A 245 26.04 -7.61 12.37
N LEU A 246 25.19 -6.76 12.96
CA LEU A 246 25.38 -6.25 14.32
C LEU A 246 25.43 -7.39 15.34
N GLN A 247 24.52 -8.36 15.23
CA GLN A 247 24.52 -9.52 16.12
C GLN A 247 25.77 -10.37 15.96
N MET A 248 26.24 -10.59 14.71
CA MET A 248 27.47 -11.33 14.44
C MET A 248 28.70 -10.63 15.05
N ILE A 249 28.80 -9.30 14.89
CA ILE A 249 29.91 -8.49 15.41
C ILE A 249 29.93 -8.51 16.95
N VAL A 250 28.77 -8.30 17.59
CA VAL A 250 28.66 -8.31 19.06
C VAL A 250 28.97 -9.70 19.62
N THR A 251 28.45 -10.76 19.00
CA THR A 251 28.68 -12.15 19.43
C THR A 251 30.17 -12.54 19.34
N ARG A 252 30.88 -11.99 18.36
CA ARG A 252 32.30 -12.28 18.16
C ARG A 252 33.21 -11.67 19.22
N GLY A 253 32.78 -10.59 19.84
CA GLY A 253 33.47 -9.95 20.96
C GLY A 253 34.73 -9.15 20.58
N VAL A 254 35.24 -8.39 21.55
CA VAL A 254 36.28 -7.36 21.33
C VAL A 254 37.59 -7.97 20.83
N GLU A 255 38.00 -9.12 21.37
CA GLU A 255 39.32 -9.70 21.12
C GLU A 255 39.45 -10.24 19.69
N ALA A 256 38.41 -10.89 19.18
CA ALA A 256 38.38 -11.36 17.80
C ALA A 256 38.24 -10.20 16.82
N MET A 257 37.47 -9.17 17.18
CA MET A 257 37.29 -7.98 16.34
C MET A 257 38.55 -7.10 16.29
N GLU A 258 39.40 -7.13 17.32
CA GLU A 258 40.71 -6.46 17.36
C GLU A 258 41.61 -6.99 16.24
N GLN A 259 41.64 -8.32 16.07
CA GLN A 259 42.41 -9.01 15.04
C GLN A 259 41.84 -8.73 13.63
N VAL A 260 40.52 -8.80 13.47
CA VAL A 260 39.82 -8.59 12.19
C VAL A 260 39.96 -7.15 11.67
N LEU A 261 39.82 -6.16 12.56
CA LEU A 261 39.89 -4.75 12.18
C LEU A 261 41.31 -4.20 12.19
N SER A 262 42.24 -4.90 12.85
CA SER A 262 43.61 -4.46 13.08
C SER A 262 43.65 -3.10 13.80
N TRP A 263 42.75 -2.92 14.76
CA TRP A 263 42.61 -1.73 15.59
C TRP A 263 43.08 -2.02 17.01
N ASP A 264 43.33 -0.97 17.80
CA ASP A 264 43.61 -1.14 19.22
C ASP A 264 42.36 -1.57 20.01
N ARG A 265 42.57 -2.19 21.17
CA ARG A 265 41.50 -2.65 22.05
C ARG A 265 40.52 -1.55 22.46
N VAL A 266 40.99 -0.33 22.72
CA VAL A 266 40.13 0.77 23.21
C VAL A 266 39.16 1.19 22.12
N ARG A 267 39.67 1.41 20.91
CA ARG A 267 38.86 1.75 19.74
C ARG A 267 37.88 0.64 19.37
N THR A 268 38.34 -0.62 19.40
CA THR A 268 37.50 -1.78 19.09
C THR A 268 36.40 -1.98 20.13
N ALA A 269 36.71 -1.80 21.42
CA ALA A 269 35.72 -1.86 22.49
C ALA A 269 34.66 -0.77 22.36
N ALA A 270 35.06 0.46 22.06
CA ALA A 270 34.13 1.57 21.82
C ALA A 270 33.19 1.29 20.65
N LEU A 271 33.71 0.73 19.55
CA LEU A 271 32.91 0.30 18.40
C LEU A 271 31.90 -0.78 18.80
N LEU A 272 32.33 -1.83 19.51
CA LEU A 272 31.42 -2.93 19.88
C LEU A 272 30.33 -2.46 20.85
N GLN A 273 30.67 -1.56 21.78
CA GLN A 273 29.69 -0.94 22.66
C GLN A 273 28.64 -0.14 21.87
N ALA A 274 29.06 0.60 20.84
CA ALA A 274 28.13 1.32 19.96
C ALA A 274 27.24 0.34 19.17
N CYS A 275 27.81 -0.74 18.63
CA CYS A 275 27.05 -1.80 17.95
C CYS A 275 26.03 -2.48 18.87
N GLU A 276 26.40 -2.75 20.12
CA GLU A 276 25.50 -3.37 21.12
C GLU A 276 24.37 -2.42 21.53
N ALA A 277 24.67 -1.12 21.71
CA ALA A 277 23.67 -0.11 22.00
C ALA A 277 22.66 0.02 20.85
N GLU A 278 23.14 0.06 19.61
CA GLU A 278 22.30 0.13 18.42
C GLU A 278 21.45 -1.14 18.23
N LEU A 279 22.03 -2.32 18.42
CA LEU A 279 21.30 -3.59 18.37
C LEU A 279 20.18 -3.63 19.43
N THR A 280 20.50 -3.25 20.67
CA THR A 280 19.52 -3.17 21.77
C THR A 280 18.38 -2.23 21.43
N ARG A 281 18.69 -1.04 20.88
CA ARG A 281 17.69 -0.05 20.45
C ARG A 281 16.74 -0.63 19.40
N ARG A 282 17.27 -1.32 18.39
CA ARG A 282 16.46 -1.95 17.32
C ARG A 282 15.56 -3.06 17.87
N LEU A 283 16.08 -3.91 18.76
CA LEU A 283 15.30 -4.98 19.38
C LEU A 283 14.17 -4.43 20.24
N GLN A 284 14.42 -3.38 21.03
CA GLN A 284 13.39 -2.70 21.81
C GLN A 284 12.28 -2.10 20.93
N GLN A 285 12.64 -1.49 19.80
CA GLN A 285 11.66 -0.97 18.84
C GLN A 285 10.77 -2.08 18.27
N VAL A 286 11.37 -3.21 17.87
CA VAL A 286 10.62 -4.37 17.38
C VAL A 286 9.68 -4.91 18.46
N GLN A 287 10.16 -5.03 19.70
CA GLN A 287 9.33 -5.48 20.82
C GLN A 287 8.16 -4.53 21.08
N ALA A 288 8.38 -3.21 21.06
CA ALA A 288 7.32 -2.22 21.23
C ALA A 288 6.23 -2.34 20.15
N VAL A 289 6.63 -2.53 18.88
CA VAL A 289 5.70 -2.75 17.77
C VAL A 289 4.92 -4.05 17.94
N GLN A 290 5.58 -5.12 18.38
CA GLN A 290 4.91 -6.40 18.65
C GLN A 290 3.90 -6.28 19.81
N SER A 291 4.23 -5.54 20.87
CA SER A 291 3.30 -5.27 21.98
C SER A 291 2.05 -4.54 21.50
N ILE A 292 2.19 -3.51 20.65
CA ILE A 292 1.05 -2.80 20.06
C ILE A 292 0.19 -3.75 19.19
N ARG A 293 0.83 -4.62 18.40
CA ARG A 293 0.13 -5.61 17.57
C ARG A 293 -0.65 -6.63 18.41
N SER A 294 -0.09 -7.06 19.53
CA SER A 294 -0.76 -7.98 20.46
C SER A 294 -1.93 -7.33 21.19
N SER A 295 -1.88 -6.02 21.47
CA SER A 295 -2.98 -5.29 22.12
C SER A 295 -4.10 -4.87 21.16
N THR A 296 -3.84 -4.88 19.85
CA THR A 296 -4.81 -4.54 18.79
C THR A 296 -5.44 -5.75 18.11
N GLN A 297 -5.06 -6.98 18.50
CA GLN A 297 -5.85 -8.16 18.17
C GLN A 297 -7.14 -8.15 19.01
N PRO A 298 -8.34 -8.12 18.40
CA PRO A 298 -9.57 -8.24 19.16
C PRO A 298 -9.60 -9.61 19.85
N ASP A 299 -9.95 -9.60 21.13
CA ASP A 299 -10.10 -10.75 22.02
C ASP A 299 -11.22 -11.67 21.51
N GLY A 300 -10.93 -12.41 20.45
CA GLY A 300 -11.81 -13.36 19.80
C GLY A 300 -11.77 -14.71 20.49
N SER A 301 -12.03 -14.77 21.80
CA SER A 301 -12.53 -15.95 22.52
C SER A 301 -12.67 -15.66 24.02
N ARG A 302 -13.77 -15.03 24.41
CA ARG A 302 -14.39 -15.36 25.70
C ARG A 302 -15.76 -15.95 25.46
N GLN A 303 -15.77 -17.27 25.62
CA GLN A 303 -16.91 -18.16 25.52
C GLN A 303 -18.09 -17.67 26.35
N SER A 304 -19.24 -17.66 25.69
CA SER A 304 -20.55 -17.81 26.29
C SER A 304 -20.62 -19.12 27.10
N SER A 305 -20.83 -19.00 28.40
CA SER A 305 -21.46 -20.03 29.21
C SER A 305 -22.32 -19.37 30.28
N GLU A 306 -23.38 -18.71 29.81
CA GLU A 306 -24.61 -18.62 30.58
C GLU A 306 -25.60 -19.60 29.95
N LYS A 307 -25.70 -20.79 30.55
CA LYS A 307 -26.84 -21.68 30.33
C LYS A 307 -27.25 -22.33 31.64
N SER A 308 -28.29 -21.75 32.20
CA SER A 308 -29.45 -22.42 32.81
C SER A 308 -29.18 -23.42 33.95
N THR A 309 -29.47 -22.98 35.17
CA THR A 309 -30.01 -23.85 36.22
C THR A 309 -31.14 -23.12 36.93
N GLU A 310 -32.35 -23.29 36.41
CA GLU A 310 -33.59 -23.02 37.13
C GLU A 310 -34.39 -24.34 37.14
N ALA A 311 -34.53 -24.93 38.32
CA ALA A 311 -35.61 -25.83 38.79
C ALA A 311 -35.07 -26.81 39.85
N GLY A 312 -35.54 -26.66 41.09
CA GLY A 312 -35.24 -27.59 42.17
C GLY A 312 -35.44 -27.04 43.58
N LYS A 313 -36.52 -26.29 43.84
CA LYS A 313 -36.99 -26.05 45.21
C LYS A 313 -37.85 -27.23 45.65
N GLU A 314 -37.25 -28.20 46.31
CA GLU A 314 -37.94 -29.13 47.21
C GLU A 314 -37.49 -28.82 48.65
N SER A 315 -38.37 -28.16 49.40
CA SER A 315 -38.30 -28.10 50.85
C SER A 315 -39.10 -29.27 51.40
N GLN A 316 -38.42 -30.30 51.90
CA GLN A 316 -39.03 -31.28 52.79
C GLN A 316 -38.58 -31.01 54.23
N ALA A 317 -39.59 -30.97 55.09
CA ALA A 317 -39.52 -30.75 56.51
C ALA A 317 -39.14 -32.03 57.29
N GLN A 318 -38.81 -31.81 58.57
CA GLN A 318 -38.74 -32.76 59.70
C GLN A 318 -37.50 -33.67 59.71
N GLY A 319 -36.76 -33.85 60.81
CA GLY A 319 -36.96 -33.51 62.22
C GLY A 319 -36.32 -34.62 63.06
N SER A 320 -35.78 -34.26 64.24
CA SER A 320 -35.19 -35.16 65.26
C SER A 320 -33.81 -35.73 64.88
N LYS A 321 -32.77 -35.66 65.70
CA LYS A 321 -32.70 -35.88 67.15
C LYS A 321 -31.46 -35.21 67.71
#